data_AF-A0A5A8A1Q7-F1
#
_entry.id   AF-A0A5A8A1Q7-F1
#
_cell.length_a   1.000
_cell.length_b   1.000
_cell.length_c   1.000
_cell.angle_alpha   90.00
_cell.angle_beta   90.00
_cell.angle_gamma   90.00
#
_symmetry.space_group_name_H-M   'P 1'
#
loop_
_entity.id
_entity.type
_entity.pdbx_description
1 polymer ?
#
loop_
_entity_poly.entity_id
_entity_poly.type
_entity_poly.pdbx_seq_one_letter_code
_entity_poly.pdbx_strand_id
1 'polypeptide(L)'
;MNNLAEYPLEDRPNFADPAIGPAAPARVIEIGEVTAGIAVPEGRGVRFFSSARDFDGLDGAVFRTAEQAARAARARMSARTRSPARAGRPALRRA
;
A
#
# COMPACT_ATOMS: atom_id res chain seq x y z
N MET A 1 5.44 -4.27 -37.89
CA MET A 1 5.34 -5.08 -36.66
C MET A 1 6.31 -4.49 -35.66
N ASN A 2 5.83 -3.74 -34.66
CA ASN A 2 6.70 -3.12 -33.68
C ASN A 2 7.11 -4.18 -32.65
N ASN A 3 8.37 -4.63 -32.74
CA ASN A 3 8.94 -5.65 -31.86
C ASN A 3 8.95 -5.15 -30.41
N LEU A 4 8.16 -5.80 -29.55
CA LEU A 4 8.15 -5.61 -28.08
C LEU A 4 9.44 -6.10 -27.38
N ALA A 5 10.54 -6.32 -28.11
CA ALA A 5 11.74 -6.98 -27.61
C ALA A 5 12.93 -6.06 -27.29
N GLU A 6 12.82 -4.76 -27.57
CA GLU A 6 13.90 -3.79 -27.30
C GLU A 6 13.41 -2.71 -26.34
N TYR A 7 13.28 -3.08 -25.06
CA TYR A 7 13.47 -2.09 -24.00
C TYR A 7 14.98 -2.05 -23.72
N PRO A 8 15.70 -0.99 -24.16
CA PRO A 8 17.13 -0.88 -23.92
C PRO A 8 17.38 -0.96 -22.41
N LEU A 9 18.24 -1.91 -21.99
CA LEU A 9 18.51 -2.20 -20.58
C LEU A 9 19.04 -0.97 -19.80
N GLU A 10 19.57 0.00 -20.53
CA GLU A 10 20.12 1.28 -20.09
C GLU A 10 19.06 2.30 -19.61
N ASP A 11 17.80 2.18 -20.03
CA ASP A 11 16.69 3.01 -19.53
C ASP A 11 15.99 2.40 -18.30
N ARG A 12 16.44 1.23 -17.85
CA ARG A 12 15.94 0.67 -16.59
C ARG A 12 16.43 1.57 -15.46
N PRO A 13 15.54 2.07 -14.60
CA PRO A 13 15.99 2.80 -13.42
C PRO A 13 16.96 1.90 -12.66
N ASN A 14 18.22 2.34 -12.59
CA ASN A 14 19.20 1.67 -11.76
C ASN A 14 18.79 1.96 -10.32
N PHE A 15 18.07 1.02 -9.70
CA PHE A 15 17.66 1.12 -8.30
C PHE A 15 18.85 1.19 -7.31
N ALA A 16 20.09 1.07 -7.80
CA ALA A 16 21.34 1.27 -7.07
C ALA A 16 22.07 2.60 -7.43
N ASP A 17 21.51 3.46 -8.29
CA ASP A 17 22.07 4.78 -8.59
C ASP A 17 21.93 5.71 -7.37
N PRO A 18 23.03 6.21 -6.77
CA PRO A 18 22.98 7.08 -5.60
C PRO A 18 22.43 8.49 -5.86
N ALA A 19 22.25 8.91 -7.13
CA ALA A 19 21.53 10.15 -7.46
C ALA A 19 20.01 10.00 -7.20
N ILE A 20 19.49 8.79 -7.34
CA ILE A 20 18.32 8.31 -6.61
C ILE A 20 18.87 7.98 -5.22
N GLY A 21 19.01 8.96 -4.33
CA GLY A 21 19.65 8.77 -3.00
C GLY A 21 19.14 7.50 -2.27
N PRO A 22 19.75 7.04 -1.15
CA PRO A 22 19.33 5.84 -0.43
C PRO A 22 17.94 5.99 0.21
N ALA A 23 16.92 6.18 -0.63
CA ALA A 23 15.52 6.04 -0.38
C ALA A 23 15.38 4.55 -0.13
N ALA A 24 15.31 4.20 1.15
CA ALA A 24 15.14 2.82 1.60
C ALA A 24 14.17 2.10 0.66
N PRO A 25 14.49 0.92 0.12
CA PRO A 25 13.68 0.32 -0.94
C PRO A 25 12.21 0.22 -0.54
N ALA A 26 11.30 0.26 -1.51
CA ALA A 26 9.88 0.10 -1.24
C ALA A 26 9.65 -1.18 -0.42
N ARG A 27 8.83 -1.08 0.64
CA ARG A 27 8.64 -2.17 1.60
C ARG A 27 7.21 -2.64 1.58
N VAL A 28 7.02 -3.94 1.42
CA VAL A 28 5.72 -4.57 1.64
C VAL A 28 5.41 -4.55 3.13
N ILE A 29 4.17 -4.21 3.47
CA ILE A 29 3.64 -4.19 4.83
C ILE A 29 2.59 -5.28 4.95
N GLU A 30 2.85 -6.22 5.84
CA GLU A 30 1.97 -7.36 6.14
C GLU A 30 1.48 -7.27 7.58
N ILE A 31 0.17 -7.46 7.77
CA ILE A 31 -0.46 -7.49 9.09
C ILE A 31 -1.13 -8.85 9.27
N GLY A 32 -0.56 -9.67 10.17
CA GLY A 32 -0.99 -11.06 10.31
C GLY A 32 -0.74 -11.81 9.01
N GLU A 33 -1.80 -12.40 8.46
CA GLU A 33 -1.75 -13.16 7.19
C GLU A 33 -2.16 -12.29 5.97
N VAL A 34 -2.41 -11.00 6.16
CA VAL A 34 -2.89 -10.10 5.10
C VAL A 34 -1.80 -9.12 4.69
N THR A 35 -1.45 -9.11 3.41
CA THR A 35 -0.69 -8.00 2.81
C THR A 35 -1.57 -6.76 2.87
N ALA A 36 -1.14 -5.76 3.64
CA ALA A 36 -1.88 -4.52 3.82
C ALA A 36 -1.57 -3.50 2.71
N GLY A 37 -0.33 -3.49 2.24
CA GLY A 37 0.08 -2.59 1.17
C GLY A 37 1.59 -2.52 0.97
N ILE A 38 2.03 -1.53 0.19
CA ILE A 38 3.44 -1.20 -0.03
C ILE A 38 3.72 0.24 0.41
N ALA A 39 4.81 0.43 1.15
CA ALA A 39 5.35 1.74 1.50
C ALA A 39 6.46 2.11 0.53
N VAL A 40 6.20 3.09 -0.33
CA VAL A 40 7.14 3.61 -1.31
C VAL A 40 7.76 4.89 -0.76
N PRO A 41 9.09 5.03 -0.72
CA PRO A 41 9.72 6.29 -0.34
C PRO A 41 9.25 7.43 -1.23
N GLU A 42 8.88 8.54 -0.61
CA GLU A 42 8.50 9.75 -1.31
C GLU A 42 9.09 10.97 -0.58
N GLY A 43 10.11 11.58 -1.20
CA GLY A 43 10.79 12.75 -0.64
C GLY A 43 11.34 12.49 0.76
N ARG A 44 10.68 13.09 1.77
CA ARG A 44 11.07 12.99 3.21
C ARG A 44 10.30 11.93 4.00
N GLY A 45 9.49 11.12 3.34
CA GLY A 45 8.65 10.13 3.99
C GLY A 45 8.41 8.92 3.11
N VAL A 46 7.29 8.25 3.35
CA VAL A 46 6.83 7.12 2.55
C VAL A 46 5.36 7.28 2.23
N ARG A 47 4.97 7.03 1.00
CA ARG A 47 3.58 6.89 0.59
C ARG A 47 3.14 5.44 0.73
N PHE A 48 2.00 5.23 1.37
CA PHE A 48 1.38 3.92 1.47
C PHE A 48 0.41 3.70 0.31
N PHE A 49 0.46 2.52 -0.30
CA PHE A 49 -0.53 2.07 -1.28
C PHE A 49 -1.22 0.82 -0.76
N SER A 50 -2.54 0.81 -0.71
CA SER A 50 -3.30 -0.32 -0.18
C SER A 50 -3.28 -1.51 -1.15
N SER A 51 -3.28 -2.73 -0.61
CA SER A 51 -3.51 -3.96 -1.37
C SER A 51 -4.86 -4.62 -1.07
N ALA A 52 -5.60 -4.13 -0.06
CA ALA A 52 -6.93 -4.64 0.28
C ALA A 52 -7.85 -3.53 0.81
N ARG A 53 -9.16 -3.73 0.63
CA ARG A 53 -10.21 -2.73 0.92
C ARG A 53 -10.22 -2.24 2.37
N ASP A 54 -9.79 -3.07 3.31
CA ASP A 54 -9.70 -2.70 4.72
C ASP A 54 -8.68 -1.57 4.97
N PHE A 55 -7.75 -1.36 4.03
CA PHE A 55 -6.70 -0.35 4.09
C PHE A 55 -6.89 0.82 3.14
N ASP A 56 -7.96 0.87 2.34
CA ASP A 56 -8.19 1.93 1.33
C ASP A 56 -8.16 3.34 1.93
N GLY A 57 -8.62 3.52 3.18
CA GLY A 57 -8.54 4.83 3.82
C GLY A 57 -7.11 5.25 4.23
N LEU A 58 -6.09 4.45 3.94
CA LEU A 58 -4.66 4.79 4.05
C LEU A 58 -4.01 4.90 2.67
N ASP A 59 -4.72 4.60 1.59
CA ASP A 59 -4.19 4.65 0.24
C ASP A 59 -3.76 6.08 -0.12
N GLY A 60 -2.55 6.20 -0.68
CA GLY A 60 -1.92 7.48 -1.00
C GLY A 60 -1.45 8.30 0.21
N ALA A 61 -1.70 7.85 1.45
CA ALA A 61 -1.30 8.60 2.64
C ALA A 61 0.23 8.61 2.79
N VAL A 62 0.79 9.79 3.07
CA VAL A 62 2.22 9.99 3.30
C VAL A 62 2.51 9.95 4.79
N PHE A 63 3.40 9.03 5.19
CA PHE A 63 3.87 8.85 6.55
C PHE A 63 5.34 9.25 6.67
N ARG A 64 5.80 9.55 7.89
CA ARG A 64 7.22 9.85 8.11
C ARG A 64 8.12 8.64 7.91
N THR A 65 7.61 7.43 8.20
CA THR A 65 8.34 6.17 8.10
C THR A 65 7.41 5.00 7.73
N ALA A 66 7.97 3.92 7.19
CA ALA A 66 7.23 2.69 6.90
C ALA A 66 6.61 2.06 8.15
N GLU A 67 7.26 2.19 9.31
CA GLU A 67 6.74 1.69 10.58
C GLU A 67 5.48 2.45 11.03
N GLN A 68 5.44 3.77 10.74
CA GLN A 68 4.26 4.58 11.01
C GLN A 68 3.09 4.16 10.11
N ALA A 69 3.36 3.90 8.83
CA ALA A 69 2.38 3.35 7.90
C ALA A 69 1.86 1.97 8.37
N ALA A 70 2.76 1.07 8.78
CA ALA A 70 2.41 -0.24 9.33
C ALA A 70 1.57 -0.14 10.61
N ARG A 71 1.87 0.81 11.49
CA ARG A 71 1.08 1.07 12.70
C ARG A 71 -0.34 1.52 12.34
N ALA A 72 -0.49 2.42 11.37
CA ALA A 72 -1.79 2.86 10.91
C ALA A 72 -2.60 1.70 10.29
N ALA A 73 -1.95 0.84 9.50
CA ALA A 73 -2.57 -0.36 8.95
C ALA A 73 -3.05 -1.32 10.04
N ARG A 74 -2.23 -1.60 11.06
CA ARG A 74 -2.63 -2.42 12.23
C ARG A 74 -3.84 -1.83 12.96
N ALA A 75 -3.89 -0.52 13.13
CA ALA A 75 -5.01 0.16 13.77
C ALA A 75 -6.31 -0.01 12.96
N ARG A 76 -6.24 0.08 11.63
CA ARG A 76 -7.39 -0.15 10.73
C ARG A 76 -7.91 -1.58 10.80
N MET A 77 -7.01 -2.56 10.74
CA MET A 77 -7.38 -3.97 10.88
C MET A 77 -8.04 -4.25 12.24
N SER A 78 -7.50 -3.66 13.32
CA SER A 78 -8.08 -3.79 14.67
C SER A 78 -9.44 -3.09 14.81
N ALA A 79 -9.65 -1.96 14.14
CA ALA A 79 -10.94 -1.28 14.14
C ALA A 79 -12.00 -2.06 13.35
N ARG A 80 -11.58 -2.75 12.28
CA ARG A 80 -12.43 -3.65 11.49
C ARG A 80 -12.88 -4.86 12.32
N THR A 81 -11.96 -5.54 13.01
CA THR A 81 -12.31 -6.70 13.84
C THR A 81 -13.22 -6.33 15.02
N ARG A 82 -13.08 -5.11 15.54
CA ARG A 82 -13.98 -4.55 16.58
C ARG A 82 -15.34 -4.09 16.07
N SER A 83 -15.57 -4.05 14.75
CA SER A 83 -16.84 -3.61 14.16
C SER A 83 -17.61 -4.76 13.51
N PRO A 84 -18.27 -5.65 14.30
CA PRO A 84 -19.09 -6.72 13.74
C PRO A 84 -20.52 -6.30 13.31
N ALA A 85 -20.92 -5.03 13.39
CA ALA A 85 -22.36 -4.67 13.45
C ALA A 85 -22.90 -3.70 12.37
N ARG A 86 -22.51 -3.82 11.09
CA ARG A 86 -23.26 -3.11 10.03
C ARG A 86 -23.43 -3.81 8.67
N ALA A 87 -22.89 -5.01 8.47
CA ALA A 87 -23.02 -5.76 7.22
C ALA A 87 -24.23 -6.72 7.21
N GLY A 88 -25.35 -6.31 7.81
CA GLY A 88 -26.53 -7.16 7.96
C GLY A 88 -27.83 -6.37 7.86
N ARG A 89 -28.13 -5.81 6.68
CA ARG A 89 -29.52 -5.50 6.31
C ARG A 89 -29.75 -5.99 4.87
N PRO A 90 -30.30 -7.20 4.67
CA PRO A 90 -31.01 -7.45 3.44
C PRO A 90 -32.22 -6.50 3.44
N ALA A 91 -32.27 -5.58 2.49
CA ALA A 91 -33.50 -4.87 2.19
C ALA A 91 -34.45 -5.86 1.50
N LEU A 92 -35.04 -6.76 2.29
CA LEU A 92 -36.18 -7.55 1.84
C LEU A 92 -37.44 -6.69 1.92
N ARG A 93 -38.00 -6.46 0.72
CA ARG A 93 -39.43 -6.53 0.38
C ARG A 93 -40.37 -5.41 0.87
N ARG A 94 -41.03 -4.76 -0.09
CA ARG A 94 -42.47 -4.44 -0.12
C ARG A 94 -42.91 -4.61 -1.59
N ALA A 95 -43.66 -5.67 -1.91
CA ALA A 95 -45.12 -5.83 -1.79
C ALA A 95 -45.81 -5.15 -2.97
#